data_AF-A0A9E4JAH5-F1
#
_entry.id   AF-A0A9E4JAH5-F1
#
_cell.length_a   1.000
_cell.length_b   1.000
_cell.length_c   1.000
_cell.angle_alpha   90.00
_cell.angle_beta   90.00
_cell.angle_gamma   90.00
#
_symmetry.space_group_name_H-M   'P 1'
#
loop_
_entity.id
_entity.type
_entity.pdbx_description
1 polymer ?
#
loop_
_entity_poly.entity_id
_entity_poly.type
_entity_poly.pdbx_seq_one_letter_code
_entity_poly.pdbx_strand_id
1 'polypeptide(L)' 'MGDVFGFLQAEWPEIHEAAQKAADAAFPEPRTACFYARRALELAVMWAYRHDRSLSPIAPSNATTKPAPFAA' A
#
# COMPACT_ATOMS: atom_id res chain seq x y z
N MET A 1 -13.69 -19.76 -0.04
CA MET A 1 -12.54 -19.38 -0.89
C MET A 1 -11.38 -19.20 0.05
N GLY A 2 -10.24 -19.86 -0.15
CA GLY A 2 -9.10 -19.74 0.77
C GLY A 2 -8.54 -18.32 0.80
N ASP A 3 -7.87 -17.97 1.89
CA ASP A 3 -7.16 -16.69 2.04
C ASP A 3 -5.91 -16.70 1.15
N VAL A 4 -6.04 -16.14 -0.05
CA VAL A 4 -4.95 -16.05 -1.04
C VAL A 4 -3.80 -15.17 -0.54
N PHE A 5 -4.07 -14.29 0.43
CA PHE A 5 -3.12 -13.33 0.98
C PHE A 5 -2.65 -13.66 2.39
N GLY A 6 -2.96 -14.84 2.94
CA GLY A 6 -2.68 -15.20 4.33
C GLY A 6 -1.20 -15.12 4.72
N PHE A 7 -0.28 -15.19 3.77
CA PHE A 7 1.15 -14.98 4.00
C PHE A 7 1.47 -13.56 4.50
N LEU A 8 0.64 -12.56 4.18
CA LEU A 8 0.80 -11.18 4.63
C LEU A 8 0.35 -10.98 6.07
N GLN A 9 -0.49 -11.86 6.61
CA GLN A 9 -1.15 -11.65 7.90
C GLN A 9 -0.16 -11.55 9.07
N ALA A 10 0.95 -12.29 9.02
CA ALA A 10 1.94 -12.34 10.10
C ALA A 10 2.75 -11.04 10.24
N GLU A 11 3.18 -10.48 9.11
CA GLU A 11 4.11 -9.33 9.08
C GLU A 11 3.41 -8.01 8.72
N TRP A 12 2.31 -8.07 7.96
CA TRP A 12 1.61 -6.91 7.40
C TRP A 12 0.08 -7.04 7.47
N PRO A 13 -0.52 -7.04 8.67
CA PRO A 13 -1.95 -7.25 8.85
C PRO A 13 -2.83 -6.19 8.15
N GLU A 14 -2.38 -4.93 8.10
CA GLU A 14 -3.12 -3.86 7.41
C GLU A 14 -3.14 -4.03 5.88
N ILE A 15 -2.05 -4.56 5.31
CA ILE A 15 -1.96 -4.86 3.87
C ILE A 15 -2.82 -6.09 3.57
N HIS A 16 -2.76 -7.11 4.44
CA HIS A 16 -3.58 -8.32 4.35
C HIS A 16 -5.07 -7.99 4.33
N GLU A 17 -5.56 -7.16 5.26
CA GLU A 17 -6.97 -6.77 5.32
C GLU A 17 -7.43 -6.12 4.01
N ALA A 18 -6.64 -5.17 3.47
CA ALA A 18 -6.97 -4.50 2.22
C ALA A 18 -6.92 -5.46 1.02
N ALA A 19 -5.93 -6.36 0.96
CA ALA A 19 -5.78 -7.34 -0.11
C ALA A 19 -6.92 -8.38 -0.08
N GLN A 20 -7.32 -8.84 1.11
CA GLN A 20 -8.42 -9.78 1.27
C GLN A 20 -9.75 -9.16 0.85
N LYS A 21 -10.03 -7.91 1.23
CA LYS A 21 -11.21 -7.18 0.75
C LYS A 21 -11.22 -7.00 -0.77
N ALA A 22 -10.06 -6.81 -1.38
CA ALA A 22 -9.95 -6.76 -2.84
C ALA A 22 -10.27 -8.11 -3.49
N ALA A 23 -9.77 -9.22 -2.92
CA ALA A 23 -10.08 -10.57 -3.40
C ALA A 23 -11.56 -10.91 -3.26
N ASP A 24 -12.17 -10.59 -2.12
CA ASP A 24 -13.59 -10.86 -1.86
C ASP A 24 -14.50 -10.07 -2.83
N ALA A 25 -14.09 -8.85 -3.20
CA ALA A 25 -14.82 -8.00 -4.13
C ALA A 25 -14.54 -8.28 -5.61
N ALA A 26 -13.56 -9.14 -5.95
CA ALA A 26 -13.04 -9.29 -7.32
C ALA A 26 -14.10 -9.72 -8.34
N PHE A 27 -15.00 -10.62 -7.94
CA PHE A 27 -16.12 -11.09 -8.77
C PHE A 27 -17.41 -10.28 -8.62
N PRO A 28 -17.88 -9.97 -7.40
CA PRO A 28 -19.17 -9.30 -7.24
C PRO A 28 -19.12 -7.81 -7.62
N GLU A 29 -18.05 -7.09 -7.27
CA GLU A 29 -17.99 -5.63 -7.39
C GLU A 29 -16.57 -5.15 -7.79
N PRO A 30 -16.22 -5.14 -9.10
CA PRO A 30 -14.87 -4.86 -9.55
C PRO A 30 -14.38 -3.43 -9.25
N ARG A 31 -15.29 -2.46 -9.12
CA ARG A 31 -14.93 -1.08 -8.72
C ARG A 31 -14.44 -1.05 -7.27
N THR A 32 -15.14 -1.75 -6.38
CA THR A 32 -14.77 -1.90 -4.97
C THR A 32 -13.46 -2.66 -4.84
N ALA A 33 -13.27 -3.73 -5.64
CA ALA A 33 -12.02 -4.48 -5.67
C ALA A 33 -10.83 -3.58 -6.03
N CYS A 34 -10.98 -2.73 -7.06
CA CYS A 34 -9.93 -1.79 -7.47
C CYS A 34 -9.57 -0.78 -6.37
N PHE A 35 -10.58 -0.27 -5.64
CA PHE A 35 -10.35 0.63 -4.51
C PHE A 35 -9.49 -0.02 -3.41
N TYR A 36 -9.83 -1.24 -3.01
CA TYR A 36 -9.07 -1.97 -2.00
C TYR A 36 -7.68 -2.40 -2.48
N ALA A 37 -7.55 -2.79 -3.76
CA ALA A 37 -6.25 -3.11 -4.35
C ALA A 37 -5.30 -1.92 -4.34
N ARG A 38 -5.80 -0.71 -4.64
CA ARG A 38 -5.02 0.53 -4.53
C ARG A 38 -4.56 0.78 -3.10
N ARG A 39 -5.47 0.65 -2.12
CA ARG A 39 -5.13 0.80 -0.70
C ARG A 39 -4.04 -0.18 -0.26
N ALA A 40 -4.14 -1.46 -0.66
CA ALA A 40 -3.13 -2.46 -0.35
C ALA A 40 -1.75 -2.08 -0.94
N LEU A 41 -1.73 -1.61 -2.19
CA LEU A 41 -0.50 -1.14 -2.84
C LEU A 41 0.09 0.09 -2.15
N GLU A 42 -0.73 1.08 -1.80
CA GLU A 42 -0.29 2.29 -1.09
C GLU A 42 0.38 1.96 0.24
N LEU A 43 -0.23 1.05 1.02
CA LEU A 43 0.34 0.59 2.29
C LEU A 43 1.65 -0.17 2.09
N ALA A 44 1.71 -1.06 1.11
CA ALA A 44 2.92 -1.84 0.79
C ALA A 44 4.07 -0.96 0.34
N VAL A 45 3.82 -0.01 -0.57
CA VAL A 45 4.84 0.92 -1.07
C VAL A 45 5.30 1.85 0.04
N MET A 46 4.38 2.38 0.85
CA MET A 46 4.74 3.22 2.00
C MET A 46 5.61 2.46 3.00
N TRP A 47 5.30 1.20 3.28
CA TRP A 47 6.13 0.35 4.12
C TRP A 47 7.52 0.13 3.51
N ALA A 48 7.60 -0.15 2.21
CA ALA A 48 8.84 -0.36 1.48
C ALA A 48 9.74 0.88 1.54
N TYR A 49 9.22 2.08 1.27
CA TYR A 49 9.99 3.33 1.37
C TYR A 49 10.46 3.65 2.80
N ARG A 50 9.76 3.14 3.83
CA ARG A 50 10.16 3.34 5.23
C ARG A 50 11.28 2.39 5.66
N HIS A 51 11.31 1.17 5.13
CA HIS A 51 12.22 0.11 5.59
C HIS A 51 13.40 -0.13 4.64
N ASP A 52 13.24 0.15 3.35
CA ASP A 52 14.28 0.01 2.35
C ASP A 52 14.97 1.35 2.09
N ARG A 53 16.18 1.49 2.65
CA ARG A 53 17.01 2.69 2.50
C ARG A 53 17.58 2.87 1.10
N SER A 54 17.54 1.84 0.25
CA SER A 54 17.94 1.94 -1.15
C SER A 54 16.88 2.62 -2.01
N LEU A 55 15.62 2.63 -1.55
CA LEU A 55 14.52 3.35 -2.18
C LEU A 55 14.58 4.81 -1.78
N SER A 56 15.36 5.60 -2.52
CA SER A 56 15.27 7.05 -2.42
C SER A 56 13.97 7.52 -3.09
N PRO A 57 13.16 8.38 -2.43
CA PRO A 57 12.15 9.13 -3.17
C PRO A 57 12.86 9.89 -4.29
N ILE A 58 12.28 9.86 -5.50
CA ILE A 58 12.82 10.58 -6.65
C ILE A 58 12.94 12.05 -6.24
N ALA A 59 14.16 12.56 -6.18
CA ALA A 59 14.40 13.95 -5.87
C ALA A 59 13.69 14.79 -6.94
N PRO A 60 12.83 15.76 -6.57
CA PRO A 60 12.22 16.64 -7.55
C PRO A 60 13.34 17.38 -8.29
N SER A 61 13.30 17.35 -9.62
CA SER A 61 14.29 18.00 -10.51
C SER A 61 14.40 19.52 -10.28
N ASN A 62 13.55 20.11 -9.41
CA ASN A 62 13.51 21.51 -9.03
C ASN A 62 13.38 21.67 -7.50
N ALA A 63 14.30 21.10 -6.72
CA ALA A 63 14.32 21.29 -5.27
C ALA A 63 14.75 22.73 -4.89
N THR A 64 13.84 23.70 -5.03
CA THR A 64 13.82 24.88 -4.17
C THR A 64 13.09 24.47 -2.89
N THR A 65 13.85 24.43 -1.81
CA THR A 65 13.49 24.08 -0.43
C THR A 65 12.07 24.50 -0.04
N LYS A 66 11.19 23.52 0.25
CA LYS A 66 10.08 23.72 1.19
C LYS A 66 9.86 22.45 2.00
N PRO A 67 9.96 22.50 3.34
CA PRO A 67 9.73 21.32 4.17
C PRO A 67 8.24 20.93 4.11
N ALA A 68 8.01 19.62 3.96
CA ALA A 68 6.66 19.04 3.93
C ALA A 68 5.98 19.20 5.31
N PRO A 69 4.76 19.77 5.39
CA PRO A 69 4.08 20.01 6.65
C PRO A 69 3.19 18.82 7.05
N PHE A 70 3.75 17.63 7.26
CA PHE A 70 2.98 16.50 7.84
C PHE A 70 3.87 15.57 8.68
N ALA A 71 4.70 16.16 9.53
CA ALA A 71 5.28 15.48 10.68
C ALA A 71 4.73 16.15 11.95
N ALA A 72 3.58 15.67 12.41
CA ALA A 72 3.05 15.83 13.76
C ALA A 72 2.10 14.65 14.03
#